data_AF-A0A7S4IYL3-F1
#
_entry.id   AF-A0A7S4IYL3-F1
#
_cell.length_a   1.000
_cell.length_b   1.000
_cell.length_c   1.000
_cell.angle_alpha   90.00
_cell.angle_beta   90.00
_cell.angle_gamma   90.00
#
_symmetry.space_group_name_H-M   'P 1'
#
loop_
_entity.id
_entity.type
_entity.pdbx_description
1 polymer ?
#
loop_
_entity_poly.entity_id
_entity_poly.type
_entity_poly.pdbx_seq_one_letter_code
_entity_poly.pdbx_strand_id
1 'polypeptide(L)'
;EVGVTEYWMNLEYQGPIKTLGGFPVIFSARSQKKRKFVIDLSSKFPGETIEISTYREFVKVDFVHSSEASFGNAVGMLGELKTGKLLGRDGTEIDDFYALGAQWQVR
;
A
#
# COMPACT_ATOMS: atom_id res chain seq x y z
N GLU A 1 -19.04 -8.17 -8.65
CA GLU A 1 -18.84 -9.32 -7.75
C GLU A 1 -17.73 -9.00 -6.77
N VAL A 2 -17.95 -9.26 -5.48
CA VAL A 2 -16.89 -9.29 -4.48
C VAL A 2 -16.16 -10.61 -4.68
N GLY A 3 -15.13 -10.61 -5.54
CA GLY A 3 -14.33 -11.80 -5.79
C GLY A 3 -13.44 -12.12 -4.58
N VAL A 4 -13.27 -13.40 -4.28
CA VAL A 4 -12.25 -13.84 -3.32
C VAL A 4 -10.89 -13.66 -3.98
N THR A 5 -10.03 -12.85 -3.38
CA THR A 5 -8.64 -12.71 -3.84
C THR A 5 -7.78 -13.73 -3.11
N GLU A 6 -6.85 -14.34 -3.82
CA GLU A 6 -5.84 -15.22 -3.25
C GLU A 6 -4.52 -14.46 -3.10
N TYR A 7 -3.69 -14.84 -2.13
CA TYR A 7 -2.38 -14.22 -1.93
C TYR A 7 -1.27 -15.25 -1.79
N TRP A 8 -0.07 -14.81 -2.16
CA TRP A 8 1.17 -15.57 -2.10
C TRP A 8 2.21 -14.75 -1.35
N MET A 9 3.08 -15.44 -0.62
CA MET A 9 4.29 -14.86 -0.05
C MET A 9 5.47 -15.69 -0.55
N ASN A 10 6.50 -15.04 -1.10
CA ASN A 10 7.67 -15.73 -1.65
C ASN A 10 7.32 -16.87 -2.63
N LEU A 11 6.32 -16.65 -3.50
CA LEU A 11 5.75 -17.63 -4.44
C LEU A 11 5.01 -18.82 -3.81
N GLU A 12 4.85 -18.85 -2.49
CA GLU A 12 4.07 -19.87 -1.79
C GLU A 12 2.63 -19.41 -1.56
N TYR A 13 1.66 -20.26 -1.91
CA TYR A 13 0.23 -19.97 -1.72
C TYR A 13 -0.12 -19.86 -0.24
N GLN A 14 -0.84 -18.80 0.13
CA GLN A 14 -1.22 -18.52 1.50
C GLN A 14 -2.73 -18.59 1.75
N GLY A 15 -3.53 -18.82 0.71
CA GLY A 15 -4.99 -18.88 0.82
C GLY A 15 -5.72 -17.62 0.34
N PRO A 16 -7.02 -17.53 0.62
CA PRO A 16 -7.82 -16.35 0.31
C PRO A 16 -7.53 -15.20 1.28
N ILE A 17 -7.34 -13.99 0.75
CA ILE A 17 -7.25 -12.76 1.54
C ILE A 17 -8.63 -12.12 1.70
N LYS A 18 -9.04 -11.93 2.96
CA LYS A 18 -10.25 -11.17 3.32
C LYS A 18 -9.92 -9.85 4.01
N THR A 19 -8.83 -9.84 4.76
CA THR A 19 -8.37 -8.68 5.51
C THR A 19 -6.86 -8.53 5.39
N LEU A 20 -6.36 -7.30 5.47
CA LEU A 20 -4.95 -6.97 5.62
C LEU A 20 -4.78 -6.05 6.82
N GLY A 21 -3.96 -6.44 7.79
CA GLY A 21 -3.79 -5.68 9.05
C GLY A 21 -5.10 -5.52 9.84
N GLY A 22 -6.06 -6.45 9.69
CA GLY A 22 -7.38 -6.37 10.30
C GLY A 22 -8.41 -5.53 9.54
N PHE A 23 -8.02 -4.88 8.44
CA PHE A 23 -8.92 -4.08 7.60
C PHE A 23 -9.42 -4.90 6.39
N PRO A 24 -10.70 -4.78 6.03
CA PRO A 24 -11.27 -5.53 4.91
C PRO A 24 -10.63 -5.16 3.57
N VAL A 25 -10.41 -6.19 2.74
CA VAL A 25 -9.90 -6.03 1.37
C VAL A 25 -11.03 -6.26 0.38
N ILE A 26 -11.29 -5.27 -0.47
CA ILE A 26 -12.28 -5.32 -1.53
C ILE A 26 -11.56 -5.43 -2.86
N PHE A 27 -11.90 -6.45 -3.64
CA PHE A 27 -11.31 -6.69 -4.95
C PHE A 27 -12.25 -6.37 -6.10
N SER A 28 -11.70 -5.77 -7.15
CA SER A 28 -12.38 -5.64 -8.44
C SER A 28 -11.41 -5.85 -9.60
N ALA A 29 -11.84 -6.61 -10.60
CA ALA A 29 -11.15 -6.75 -11.87
C ALA A 29 -12.06 -6.21 -12.98
N ARG A 30 -11.66 -5.08 -13.60
CA ARG A 30 -12.40 -4.52 -14.75
C ARG A 30 -11.98 -5.17 -16.07
N SER A 31 -10.78 -5.75 -16.12
CA SER A 31 -10.29 -6.54 -17.25
C SER A 31 -9.16 -7.47 -16.79
N GLN A 32 -8.69 -8.37 -17.66
CA GLN A 32 -7.52 -9.19 -17.38
C GLN A 32 -6.25 -8.37 -17.08
N LYS A 33 -6.18 -7.13 -17.59
CA LYS A 33 -5.01 -6.24 -17.46
C LYS A 33 -5.14 -5.22 -16.33
N LYS A 34 -6.33 -5.05 -15.75
CA LYS A 34 -6.62 -4.04 -14.73
C LYS A 34 -7.26 -4.66 -13.51
N ARG A 35 -6.53 -4.63 -12.39
CA ARG A 35 -7.03 -5.05 -11.08
C ARG A 35 -6.98 -3.87 -10.12
N LYS A 36 -7.90 -3.85 -9.16
CA LYS A 36 -7.93 -2.87 -8.07
C LYS A 36 -8.28 -3.59 -6.78
N PHE A 37 -7.45 -3.37 -5.77
CA PHE A 37 -7.63 -3.81 -4.40
C PHE A 37 -7.83 -2.56 -3.55
N VAL A 38 -8.86 -2.54 -2.72
CA VAL A 38 -9.16 -1.45 -1.80
C VAL A 38 -9.09 -2.02 -0.40
N ILE A 39 -8.17 -1.50 0.41
CA ILE A 39 -8.11 -1.77 1.84
C ILE A 39 -8.90 -0.66 2.51
N ASP A 40 -10.06 -0.99 3.06
CA ASP A 40 -10.97 0.00 3.66
C ASP A 40 -10.64 0.20 5.14
N LEU A 41 -10.22 1.42 5.47
CA LEU A 41 -9.80 1.80 6.81
C LEU A 41 -10.93 2.41 7.65
N SER A 42 -12.14 2.50 7.08
CA SER A 42 -13.29 3.23 7.65
C SER A 42 -13.70 2.76 9.05
N SER A 43 -13.35 1.54 9.45
CA SER A 43 -13.58 1.04 10.82
C SER A 43 -12.83 1.83 11.89
N LYS A 44 -11.73 2.51 11.53
CA LYS A 44 -10.92 3.33 12.43
C LYS A 44 -10.74 4.77 11.93
N PHE A 45 -10.68 4.96 10.61
CA PHE A 45 -10.43 6.23 9.96
C PHE A 45 -11.53 6.46 8.89
N PRO A 46 -12.65 7.11 9.26
CA PRO A 46 -13.84 7.17 8.42
C PRO A 46 -13.56 7.72 7.00
N GLY A 47 -13.87 6.91 5.98
CA GLY A 47 -13.72 7.32 4.58
C GLY A 47 -12.30 7.23 4.00
N GLU A 48 -11.34 6.77 4.79
CA GLU A 48 -9.96 6.54 4.33
C GLU A 48 -9.78 5.14 3.74
N THR A 49 -9.02 5.05 2.65
CA THR A 49 -8.69 3.78 2.02
C THR A 49 -7.27 3.77 1.47
N ILE A 50 -6.70 2.57 1.36
CA ILE A 50 -5.48 2.34 0.56
C ILE A 50 -5.91 1.60 -0.70
N GLU A 51 -5.66 2.21 -1.86
CA GLU A 51 -5.99 1.62 -3.15
C GLU A 51 -4.73 1.12 -3.85
N ILE A 52 -4.69 -0.17 -4.11
CA ILE A 52 -3.63 -0.79 -4.93
C ILE A 52 -4.25 -1.10 -6.27
N SER A 53 -3.75 -0.46 -7.32
CA SER A 53 -4.20 -0.72 -8.69
C SER A 53 -3.05 -1.26 -9.54
N THR A 54 -3.37 -2.20 -10.42
CA THR A 54 -2.40 -2.75 -11.35
C THR A 54 -2.84 -2.52 -12.79
N TYR A 55 -1.86 -2.22 -13.65
CA TYR A 55 -2.03 -2.20 -15.09
C TYR A 55 -0.86 -2.91 -15.77
N ARG A 56 -1.14 -4.10 -16.30
CA ARG A 56 -0.09 -5.02 -16.79
C ARG A 56 0.96 -5.26 -15.68
N GLU A 57 2.22 -4.92 -15.93
CA GLU A 57 3.35 -5.00 -14.99
C GLU A 57 3.44 -3.82 -14.00
N PHE A 58 2.68 -2.75 -14.19
CA PHE A 58 2.74 -1.57 -13.32
C PHE A 58 1.82 -1.72 -12.10
N VAL A 59 2.33 -1.30 -10.95
CA VAL A 59 1.60 -1.20 -9.69
C VAL A 59 1.56 0.27 -9.27
N LYS A 60 0.39 0.72 -8.84
CA LYS A 60 0.18 2.03 -8.22
C LYS A 60 -0.48 1.83 -6.86
N VAL A 61 0.01 2.56 -5.86
CA VAL A 61 -0.56 2.60 -4.51
C VAL A 61 -0.99 4.04 -4.23
N ASP A 62 -2.26 4.23 -3.90
CA ASP A 62 -2.84 5.52 -3.52
C ASP A 62 -3.40 5.47 -2.09
N PHE A 63 -3.22 6.57 -1.36
CA PHE A 63 -3.73 6.76 0.00
C PHE A 63 -4.86 7.79 -0.03
N VAL A 64 -6.10 7.33 -0.17
CA VAL A 64 -7.27 8.18 -0.42
C VAL A 64 -7.78 8.75 0.90
N HIS A 65 -7.96 10.07 0.94
CA HIS A 65 -8.34 10.84 2.12
C HIS A 65 -7.43 10.62 3.35
N SER A 66 -6.17 10.28 3.12
CA SER A 66 -5.20 10.06 4.20
C SER A 66 -5.08 11.26 5.14
N SER A 67 -4.95 10.97 6.43
CA SER A 67 -4.79 11.98 7.48
C SER A 67 -3.55 11.73 8.33
N GLU A 68 -3.16 12.73 9.11
CA GLU A 68 -2.09 12.54 10.10
C GLU A 68 -2.46 11.51 11.18
N ALA A 69 -3.74 11.33 11.47
CA ALA A 69 -4.18 10.36 12.47
C ALA A 69 -3.93 8.90 12.01
N SER A 70 -3.98 8.64 10.71
CA SER A 70 -3.74 7.33 10.12
C SER A 70 -2.29 7.10 9.72
N PHE A 71 -1.65 8.09 9.08
CA PHE A 71 -0.31 7.93 8.48
C PHE A 71 0.72 8.95 8.95
N GLY A 72 0.42 9.79 9.95
CA GLY A 72 1.30 10.89 10.36
C GLY A 72 2.68 10.45 10.90
N ASN A 73 2.82 9.19 11.31
CA ASN A 73 4.09 8.59 11.74
C ASN A 73 4.63 7.55 10.74
N ALA A 74 3.98 7.40 9.58
CA ALA A 74 4.42 6.47 8.56
C ALA A 74 5.56 7.09 7.75
N VAL A 75 6.60 6.29 7.55
CA VAL A 75 7.76 6.60 6.69
C VAL A 75 8.05 5.39 5.82
N GLY A 76 8.57 5.62 4.61
CA GLY A 76 8.78 4.57 3.63
C GLY A 76 9.24 5.12 2.29
N MET A 77 9.08 4.30 1.25
CA MET A 77 9.38 4.70 -0.14
C MET A 77 8.49 5.86 -0.65
N LEU A 78 7.39 6.16 0.05
CA LEU A 78 6.49 7.27 -0.28
C LEU A 78 6.80 8.55 0.53
N GLY A 79 7.85 8.51 1.37
CA GLY A 79 8.23 9.61 2.24
C GLY A 79 7.36 9.74 3.49
N GLU A 80 7.61 10.81 4.24
CA GLU A 80 6.81 11.23 5.39
C GLU A 80 5.61 12.07 4.93
N LEU A 81 4.41 11.76 5.43
CA LEU A 81 3.18 12.44 5.01
C LEU A 81 3.20 13.96 5.28
N LYS A 82 3.73 14.38 6.43
CA LYS A 82 3.61 15.77 6.90
C LYS A 82 4.46 16.75 6.10
N THR A 83 5.67 16.34 5.75
CA THR A 83 6.65 17.22 5.10
C THR A 83 6.90 16.86 3.64
N GLY A 84 6.53 15.65 3.22
CA GLY A 84 6.91 15.09 1.92
C GLY A 84 8.40 14.68 1.83
N LYS A 85 9.14 14.73 2.95
CA LYS A 85 10.55 14.35 2.97
C LYS A 85 10.73 12.86 2.75
N LEU A 86 11.77 12.52 2.01
CA LEU A 86 12.18 11.15 1.78
C LEU A 86 13.18 10.77 2.86
N LEU A 87 12.77 9.88 3.76
CA LEU A 87 13.57 9.51 4.93
C LEU A 87 14.05 8.06 4.82
N GLY A 88 15.31 7.82 5.16
CA GLY A 88 15.86 6.49 5.40
C GLY A 88 15.30 5.87 6.69
N ARG A 89 15.63 4.59 6.93
CA ARG A 89 15.18 3.87 8.14
C ARG A 89 15.72 4.46 9.45
N ASP A 90 16.83 5.17 9.37
CA ASP A 90 17.50 5.87 10.46
C ASP A 90 16.99 7.32 10.64
N GLY A 91 16.06 7.77 9.80
CA GLY A 91 15.54 9.14 9.80
C GLY A 91 16.39 10.15 9.01
N THR A 92 17.45 9.70 8.33
CA THR A 92 18.26 10.57 7.46
C THR A 92 17.47 10.95 6.21
N GLU A 93 17.51 12.23 5.81
CA GLU A 93 16.89 12.69 4.57
C GLU A 93 17.71 12.23 3.36
N ILE A 94 17.03 11.66 2.35
CA ILE A 94 17.65 11.05 1.16
C ILE A 94 16.98 11.62 -0.09
N ASP A 95 17.70 12.40 -0.87
CA ASP A 95 17.25 12.98 -2.14
C ASP A 95 17.45 12.04 -3.35
N ASP A 96 18.42 11.13 -3.28
CA ASP A 96 18.66 10.13 -4.30
C ASP A 96 17.66 8.96 -4.19
N PHE A 97 16.82 8.80 -5.21
CA PHE A 97 15.79 7.76 -5.25
C PHE A 97 16.35 6.33 -5.27
N TYR A 98 17.54 6.10 -5.82
CA TYR A 98 18.18 4.79 -5.77
C TYR A 98 18.62 4.44 -4.35
N ALA A 99 19.25 5.38 -3.64
CA ALA A 99 19.66 5.23 -2.25
C ALA A 99 18.44 5.01 -1.34
N LEU A 100 17.35 5.76 -1.56
CA LEU A 100 16.10 5.58 -0.83
C LEU A 100 15.54 4.17 -1.04
N GLY A 101 15.47 3.71 -2.28
CA GLY A 101 15.01 2.36 -2.62
C GLY A 101 15.86 1.27 -1.96
N ALA A 102 17.19 1.41 -1.99
CA ALA A 102 18.11 0.47 -1.36
C ALA A 102 17.93 0.41 0.17
N GLN A 103 17.66 1.55 0.82
CA GLN A 103 17.38 1.59 2.26
C GLN A 103 16.07 0.90 2.64
N TRP A 104 15.03 1.05 1.82
CA TRP A 104 13.71 0.47 2.10
C TRP A 104 13.52 -0.97 1.60
N GLN A 105 14.48 -1.52 0.88
CA GLN A 105 14.48 -2.94 0.54
C GLN A 105 14.45 -3.80 1.81
N VAL A 106 13.53 -4.77 1.85
CA VAL A 106 13.51 -5.79 2.90
C VAL A 106 14.60 -6.81 2.58
N ARG A 107 15.44 -7.11 3.58
CA ARG A 107 16.51 -8.11 3.48
C ARG A 107 15.98 -9.50 3.76
#